data_AF-A0A221W7D3-F1
#
_entry.id   AF-A0A221W7D3-F1
#
_cell.length_a   1.000
_cell.length_b   1.000
_cell.length_c   1.000
_cell.angle_alpha   90.00
_cell.angle_beta   90.00
_cell.angle_gamma   90.00
#
_symmetry.space_group_name_H-M   'P 1'
#
loop_
_entity.id
_entity.type
_entity.pdbx_description
1 polymer ?
#
loop_
_entity_poly.entity_id
_entity_poly.type
_entity_poly.pdbx_seq_one_letter_code
_entity_poly.pdbx_strand_id
1 'polypeptide(L)'
;MNRGDWPVVVTDRCAHSCAEAMGFADPTEARAWLHEQIRVRGTVTDRLPASVAGRRSRSGYFVVIEDEVLLPLAEDRDGAPQWIATYCVLFPGRRAAAVTPSSLRGRRLLDEVELLPHAVERFQQYCGGSADPALARRELYDVLAPTVRATSRPPRWSGTRPADFYLVAGDDGEYVLPCRVGGGRRPFDATTCIHRSRDLFDLEGDRLLARCLLGADTVPARSAGRACIERGGASGARLVWHRPAWAPARPAARWWLVLAPRLAIPVAWQPRHRSRPLIALGLVDRRPVLVRLLERLRRLRRRSSASWRPRPTGGAAGRAYRARRR
;
A
#
# COMPACT_ATOMS: atom_id res chain seq x y z
N MET A 1 -0.71 39.06 19.40
CA MET A 1 -1.71 38.10 19.91
C MET A 1 -1.09 36.72 19.81
N ASN A 2 -1.01 35.96 20.92
CA ASN A 2 -0.42 34.63 20.87
C ASN A 2 -1.35 33.71 20.07
N ARG A 3 -0.80 32.74 19.34
CA ARG A 3 -1.60 31.75 18.61
C ARG A 3 -2.52 30.95 19.54
N GLY A 4 -2.16 30.82 20.82
CA GLY A 4 -3.02 30.21 21.84
C GLY A 4 -4.30 30.98 22.16
N ASP A 5 -4.37 32.28 21.83
CA ASP A 5 -5.49 33.16 22.19
C ASP A 5 -6.51 33.33 21.03
N TRP A 6 -6.24 32.74 19.87
CA TRP A 6 -7.12 32.86 18.71
C TRP A 6 -8.45 32.15 18.98
N PRO A 7 -9.61 32.78 18.67
CA PRO A 7 -10.90 32.14 18.82
C PRO A 7 -10.98 30.87 17.98
N VAL A 8 -11.70 29.88 18.50
CA VAL A 8 -11.87 28.58 17.84
C VAL A 8 -13.28 28.48 17.26
N VAL A 9 -13.36 28.34 15.95
CA VAL A 9 -14.59 28.14 15.19
C VAL A 9 -14.82 26.65 14.98
N VAL A 10 -15.98 26.15 15.41
CA VAL A 10 -16.37 24.74 15.28
C VAL A 10 -17.12 24.51 13.98
N THR A 11 -16.47 23.86 13.01
CA THR A 11 -17.08 23.52 11.72
C THR A 11 -18.24 22.52 11.86
N ASP A 12 -19.15 22.47 10.88
CA ASP A 12 -20.26 21.50 10.87
C ASP A 12 -19.74 20.07 10.94
N ARG A 13 -18.63 19.79 10.25
CA ARG A 13 -17.97 18.49 10.27
C ARG A 13 -17.46 18.13 11.67
N CYS A 14 -16.86 19.08 12.38
CA CYS A 14 -16.38 18.86 13.74
C CYS A 14 -17.55 18.59 14.70
N ALA A 15 -18.61 19.41 14.59
CA ALA A 15 -19.82 19.25 15.38
C ALA A 15 -20.51 17.90 15.13
N HIS A 16 -20.66 17.51 13.87
CA HIS A 16 -21.21 16.21 13.49
C HIS A 16 -20.38 15.06 14.03
N SER A 17 -19.06 15.11 13.86
CA SER A 17 -18.14 14.10 14.42
C SER A 17 -18.26 13.98 15.94
N CYS A 18 -18.44 15.10 16.63
CA CYS A 18 -18.65 15.13 18.07
C CYS A 18 -20.01 14.53 18.45
N ALA A 19 -21.08 14.89 17.75
CA ALA A 19 -22.41 14.33 17.96
C ALA A 19 -22.40 12.81 17.87
N GLU A 20 -21.83 12.30 16.78
CA GLU A 20 -21.73 10.87 16.54
C GLU A 20 -20.88 10.15 17.60
N ALA A 21 -19.73 10.72 17.97
CA ALA A 21 -18.83 10.05 18.88
C ALA A 21 -19.34 10.09 20.34
N MET A 22 -19.99 11.17 20.74
CA MET A 22 -20.44 11.38 22.11
C MET A 22 -21.88 10.92 22.35
N GLY A 23 -22.64 10.62 21.29
CA GLY A 23 -24.03 10.19 21.37
C GLY A 23 -25.04 11.34 21.55
N PHE A 24 -24.75 12.54 21.05
CA PHE A 24 -25.73 13.63 21.03
C PHE A 24 -26.85 13.37 20.02
N ALA A 25 -28.03 13.92 20.26
CA ALA A 25 -29.20 13.74 19.38
C ALA A 25 -28.99 14.43 18.02
N ASP A 26 -28.31 15.58 18.01
CA ASP A 26 -28.02 16.32 16.80
C ASP A 26 -26.68 17.09 16.84
N PRO A 27 -26.14 17.53 15.67
CA PRO A 27 -24.91 18.29 15.58
C PRO A 27 -24.95 19.69 16.21
N THR A 28 -26.12 20.31 16.36
CA THR A 28 -26.26 21.65 16.93
C THR A 28 -26.01 21.61 18.43
N GLU A 29 -26.57 20.61 19.11
CA GLU A 29 -26.32 20.33 20.53
C GLU A 29 -24.84 20.07 20.78
N ALA A 30 -24.22 19.20 19.96
CA ALA A 30 -22.79 18.90 20.07
C ALA A 30 -21.90 20.13 19.81
N ARG A 31 -22.30 21.01 18.87
CA ARG A 31 -21.60 22.28 18.61
C ARG A 31 -21.68 23.20 19.82
N ALA A 32 -22.86 23.39 20.39
CA ALA A 32 -23.05 24.24 21.56
C ALA A 32 -22.23 23.72 22.75
N TRP A 33 -22.26 22.40 22.98
CA TRP A 33 -21.44 21.75 23.98
C TRP A 33 -19.94 21.96 23.75
N LEU A 34 -19.46 21.79 22.50
CA LEU A 34 -18.06 22.02 22.16
C LEU A 34 -17.64 23.47 22.43
N HIS A 35 -18.44 24.45 22.02
CA HIS A 35 -18.12 25.85 22.30
C HIS A 35 -17.98 26.12 23.80
N GLU A 36 -18.89 25.57 24.61
CA GLU A 36 -18.81 25.72 26.06
C GLU A 36 -17.58 25.03 26.65
N GLN A 37 -17.28 23.79 26.25
CA GLN A 37 -16.10 23.10 26.77
C GLN A 37 -14.78 23.72 26.31
N ILE A 38 -14.71 24.22 25.07
CA ILE A 38 -13.53 24.96 24.59
C ILE A 38 -13.33 26.21 25.45
N ARG A 39 -14.41 26.93 25.77
CA ARG A 39 -14.35 28.14 26.59
C ARG A 39 -13.90 27.86 28.03
N VAL A 40 -14.41 26.80 28.64
CA VAL A 40 -14.19 26.51 30.07
C VAL A 40 -12.90 25.71 30.31
N ARG A 41 -12.58 24.77 29.42
CA ARG A 41 -11.51 23.76 29.62
C ARG A 41 -10.57 23.58 28.44
N GLY A 42 -10.85 24.21 27.30
CA GLY A 42 -10.07 24.05 26.08
C GLY A 42 -8.69 24.67 26.21
N THR A 43 -7.66 23.88 25.92
CA THR A 43 -6.28 24.37 25.82
C THR A 43 -5.77 24.19 24.40
N VAL A 44 -5.37 25.29 23.74
CA VAL A 44 -4.70 25.24 22.43
C VAL A 44 -3.23 24.85 22.62
N THR A 45 -2.79 23.79 21.95
CA THR A 45 -1.42 23.25 22.08
C THR A 45 -0.91 22.62 20.79
N ASP A 46 0.40 22.65 20.58
CA ASP A 46 1.14 21.89 19.57
C ASP A 46 1.74 20.58 20.14
N ARG A 47 1.61 20.36 21.46
CA ARG A 47 2.05 19.16 22.18
C ARG A 47 0.86 18.36 22.64
N LEU A 48 0.76 17.13 22.12
CA LEU A 48 -0.32 16.21 22.44
C LEU A 48 -0.01 15.35 23.67
N PRO A 49 -1.01 15.08 24.54
CA PRO A 49 -0.91 14.04 25.56
C PRO A 49 -0.57 12.68 24.96
N ALA A 50 0.10 11.83 25.75
CA ALA A 50 0.56 10.51 25.31
C ALA A 50 -0.59 9.63 24.77
N SER A 51 -1.78 9.71 25.38
CA SER A 51 -2.98 8.96 25.00
C SER A 51 -3.51 9.26 23.60
N VAL A 52 -3.15 10.41 23.03
CA VAL A 52 -3.54 10.85 21.68
C VAL A 52 -2.31 11.24 20.84
N ALA A 53 -1.12 10.80 21.24
CA ALA A 53 0.12 11.12 20.55
C ALA A 53 0.13 10.63 19.10
N GLY A 54 0.69 11.44 18.20
CA GLY A 54 0.81 11.10 16.77
C GLY A 54 -0.45 11.33 15.92
N ARG A 55 -1.50 11.94 16.49
CA ARG A 55 -2.55 12.59 15.70
C ARG A 55 -1.97 13.74 14.90
N ARG A 56 -2.62 14.06 13.78
CA ARG A 56 -2.16 15.09 12.85
C ARG A 56 -3.21 16.17 12.70
N SER A 57 -2.72 17.38 12.57
CA SER A 57 -3.47 18.60 12.32
C SER A 57 -2.81 19.31 11.15
N ARG A 58 -3.59 20.05 10.35
CA ARG A 58 -3.06 20.78 9.19
C ARG A 58 -2.12 21.91 9.63
N SER A 59 -2.42 22.54 10.77
CA SER A 59 -1.59 23.59 11.36
C SER A 59 -0.51 23.06 12.31
N GLY A 60 -0.60 21.80 12.72
CA GLY A 60 0.19 21.25 13.84
C GLY A 60 -0.39 21.56 15.23
N TYR A 61 -1.41 22.43 15.32
CA TYR A 61 -2.07 22.80 16.57
C TYR A 61 -3.39 22.04 16.78
N PHE A 62 -3.77 21.93 18.04
CA PHE A 62 -4.97 21.25 18.51
C PHE A 62 -5.63 22.04 19.65
N VAL A 63 -6.94 21.92 19.80
CA VAL A 63 -7.58 22.15 21.12
C VAL A 63 -7.66 20.81 21.84
N VAL A 64 -7.20 20.78 23.08
CA VAL A 64 -7.35 19.66 24.01
C VAL A 64 -8.36 20.04 25.08
N ILE A 65 -9.41 19.24 25.24
CA ILE A 65 -10.24 19.20 26.44
C ILE A 65 -9.88 17.88 27.12
N GLU A 66 -9.15 17.98 28.22
CA GLU A 66 -8.47 16.84 28.86
C GLU A 66 -9.44 15.68 29.14
N ASP A 67 -9.00 14.46 28.81
CA ASP A 67 -9.72 13.20 28.93
C ASP A 67 -11.08 13.11 28.22
N GLU A 68 -11.43 14.12 27.41
CA GLU A 68 -12.69 14.15 26.68
C GLU A 68 -12.49 14.17 25.18
N VAL A 69 -12.00 15.28 24.63
CA VAL A 69 -11.92 15.47 23.18
C VAL A 69 -10.65 16.21 22.76
N LEU A 70 -10.19 15.89 21.56
CA LEU A 70 -9.10 16.53 20.84
C LEU A 70 -9.63 17.07 19.50
N LEU A 71 -9.38 18.35 19.21
CA LEU A 71 -9.85 19.01 17.99
C LEU A 71 -8.64 19.45 17.13
N PRO A 72 -8.37 18.80 15.98
CA PRO A 72 -7.33 19.26 15.05
C PRO A 72 -7.70 20.61 14.41
N LEU A 73 -6.77 21.57 14.49
CA LEU A 73 -6.98 22.94 14.04
C LEU A 73 -6.39 23.22 12.65
N ALA A 74 -7.03 24.10 11.89
CA ALA A 74 -6.45 24.74 10.73
C ALA A 74 -6.48 26.25 10.93
N GLU A 75 -5.49 26.96 10.39
CA GLU A 75 -5.57 28.42 10.28
C GLU A 75 -6.67 28.77 9.27
N ASP A 76 -7.35 29.88 9.52
CA ASP A 76 -8.27 30.44 8.53
C ASP A 76 -7.52 30.82 7.25
N ARG A 77 -8.11 30.49 6.10
CA ARG A 77 -7.51 30.74 4.79
C ARG A 77 -7.66 32.19 4.37
N ASP A 78 -8.66 32.88 4.90
CA ASP A 78 -8.97 34.26 4.57
C ASP A 78 -8.12 35.25 5.41
N GLY A 79 -7.23 34.73 6.25
CA GLY A 79 -6.24 35.50 7.01
C GLY A 79 -6.75 36.08 8.32
N ALA A 80 -7.99 35.78 8.73
CA ALA A 80 -8.48 36.15 10.05
C ALA A 80 -7.70 35.40 11.15
N PRO A 81 -7.40 36.04 12.29
CA PRO A 81 -6.66 35.42 13.39
C PRO A 81 -7.58 34.48 14.20
N GLN A 82 -8.02 33.38 13.58
CA GLN A 82 -8.90 32.38 14.17
C GLN A 82 -8.49 30.96 13.81
N TRP A 83 -8.83 30.03 14.69
CA TRP A 83 -8.65 28.61 14.49
C TRP A 83 -9.92 27.95 13.97
N ILE A 84 -9.77 27.08 12.98
CA ILE A 84 -10.86 26.28 12.43
C ILE A 84 -10.72 24.84 12.96
N ALA A 85 -11.60 24.44 13.87
CA ALA A 85 -11.66 23.06 14.35
C ALA A 85 -12.29 22.17 13.27
N THR A 86 -11.49 21.27 12.71
CA THR A 86 -11.85 20.52 11.50
C THR A 86 -12.50 19.16 11.77
N TYR A 87 -12.28 18.61 12.97
CA TYR A 87 -12.77 17.29 13.37
C TYR A 87 -12.77 17.16 14.90
N CYS A 88 -13.49 16.18 15.44
CA CYS A 88 -13.52 15.87 16.87
C CYS A 88 -13.03 14.44 17.10
N VAL A 89 -12.10 14.25 18.04
CA VAL A 89 -11.51 12.95 18.39
C VAL A 89 -11.69 12.71 19.88
N LEU A 90 -12.38 11.64 20.26
CA LEU A 90 -12.51 11.29 21.69
C LEU A 90 -11.21 10.77 22.27
N PHE A 91 -10.99 11.08 23.55
CA PHE A 91 -9.97 10.41 24.34
C PHE A 91 -10.35 8.93 24.57
N PRO A 92 -9.35 8.02 24.61
CA PRO A 92 -9.61 6.59 24.78
C PRO A 92 -10.43 6.24 26.04
N GLY A 93 -10.18 6.93 27.16
CA GLY A 93 -10.83 6.68 28.45
C GLY A 93 -12.32 7.03 28.49
N ARG A 94 -12.81 7.86 27.57
CA ARG A 94 -14.21 8.27 27.46
C ARG A 94 -15.09 7.27 26.70
N ARG A 95 -14.51 6.19 26.15
CA ARG A 95 -15.24 5.18 25.38
C ARG A 95 -15.81 4.12 26.31
N ALA A 96 -17.10 3.80 26.15
CA ALA A 96 -17.73 2.67 26.85
C ALA A 96 -16.94 1.37 26.58
N ALA A 97 -16.76 0.55 27.63
CA ALA A 97 -16.06 -0.74 27.71
C ALA A 97 -15.03 -0.99 26.58
N ALA A 98 -13.74 -0.81 26.88
CA ALA A 98 -12.64 -1.05 25.95
C ALA A 98 -12.70 -2.46 25.34
N VAL A 99 -13.30 -2.57 24.15
CA VAL A 99 -13.31 -3.79 23.35
C VAL A 99 -11.86 -4.19 23.12
N THR A 100 -11.47 -5.36 23.62
CA THR A 100 -10.09 -5.85 23.45
C THR A 100 -9.94 -6.42 22.04
N PRO A 101 -9.19 -5.82 21.11
CA PRO A 101 -9.18 -6.25 19.71
C PRO A 101 -8.75 -7.71 19.53
N SER A 102 -7.85 -8.20 20.39
CA SER A 102 -7.34 -9.57 20.32
C SER A 102 -8.35 -10.64 20.72
N SER A 103 -9.46 -10.29 21.37
CA SER A 103 -10.54 -11.24 21.66
C SER A 103 -11.50 -11.42 20.48
N LEU A 104 -11.44 -10.54 19.48
CA LEU A 104 -12.28 -10.57 18.29
C LEU A 104 -11.52 -11.10 17.07
N ARG A 105 -12.26 -11.63 16.09
CA ARG A 105 -11.75 -12.08 14.79
C ARG A 105 -12.76 -11.86 13.68
N GLY A 106 -12.28 -11.89 12.45
CA GLY A 106 -13.13 -11.85 11.28
C GLY A 106 -13.97 -10.58 11.18
N ARG A 107 -15.21 -10.71 10.70
CA ARG A 107 -16.17 -9.60 10.58
C ARG A 107 -16.39 -8.85 11.90
N ARG A 108 -16.55 -9.57 13.02
CA ARG A 108 -16.74 -8.95 14.35
C ARG A 108 -15.61 -8.00 14.73
N LEU A 109 -14.36 -8.35 14.41
CA LEU A 109 -13.23 -7.45 14.64
C LEU A 109 -13.25 -6.25 13.67
N LEU A 110 -13.56 -6.49 12.39
CA LEU A 110 -13.64 -5.40 11.42
C LEU A 110 -14.77 -4.43 11.72
N ASP A 111 -15.86 -4.88 12.34
CA ASP A 111 -16.99 -4.01 12.70
C ASP A 111 -16.61 -2.96 13.76
N GLU A 112 -15.54 -3.23 14.52
CA GLU A 112 -14.94 -2.31 15.50
C GLU A 112 -13.86 -1.39 14.90
N VAL A 113 -13.56 -1.52 13.60
CA VAL A 113 -12.46 -0.79 12.95
C VAL A 113 -12.98 0.05 11.78
N GLU A 114 -12.74 1.35 11.82
CA GLU A 114 -12.94 2.26 10.70
C GLU A 114 -11.78 2.14 9.70
N LEU A 115 -12.08 1.79 8.46
CA LEU A 115 -11.09 1.79 7.37
C LEU A 115 -10.95 3.21 6.83
N LEU A 116 -9.94 3.95 7.34
CA LEU A 116 -9.74 5.35 6.95
C LEU A 116 -9.50 5.48 5.43
N PRO A 117 -9.81 6.64 4.82
CA PRO A 117 -9.62 6.88 3.39
C PRO A 117 -8.21 6.50 2.90
N HIS A 118 -7.18 6.81 3.68
CA HIS A 118 -5.81 6.47 3.30
C HIS A 118 -5.53 4.96 3.25
N ALA A 119 -6.19 4.15 4.07
CA ALA A 119 -6.09 2.69 3.97
C ALA A 119 -6.72 2.17 2.68
N VAL A 120 -7.86 2.75 2.29
CA VAL A 120 -8.54 2.43 1.02
C VAL A 120 -7.69 2.85 -0.17
N GLU A 121 -7.16 4.08 -0.19
CA GLU A 121 -6.25 4.58 -1.23
C GLU A 121 -5.06 3.65 -1.45
N ARG A 122 -4.46 3.18 -0.35
CA ARG A 122 -3.31 2.26 -0.41
C ARG A 122 -3.69 0.88 -0.93
N PHE A 123 -4.89 0.40 -0.62
CA PHE A 123 -5.44 -0.81 -1.21
C PHE A 123 -5.67 -0.65 -2.72
N GLN A 124 -6.19 0.49 -3.17
CA GLN A 124 -6.34 0.79 -4.60
C GLN A 124 -4.98 0.81 -5.32
N GLN A 125 -4.00 1.52 -4.74
CA GLN A 125 -2.66 1.68 -5.33
C GLN A 125 -1.85 0.38 -5.35
N TYR A 126 -1.89 -0.39 -4.27
CA TYR A 126 -0.94 -1.47 -4.03
C TYR A 126 -1.56 -2.86 -3.91
N CYS A 127 -2.87 -2.99 -4.10
CA CYS A 127 -3.56 -4.28 -3.98
C CYS A 127 -4.56 -4.54 -5.12
N GLY A 128 -4.64 -3.65 -6.11
CA GLY A 128 -5.58 -3.78 -7.22
C GLY A 128 -7.04 -3.60 -6.80
N GLY A 129 -7.32 -2.80 -5.77
CA GLY A 129 -8.68 -2.38 -5.48
C GLY A 129 -9.27 -1.53 -6.62
N SER A 130 -10.60 -1.53 -6.74
CA SER A 130 -11.34 -0.69 -7.69
C SER A 130 -10.92 0.78 -7.62
N ALA A 131 -10.99 1.51 -8.75
CA ALA A 131 -10.75 2.95 -8.76
C ALA A 131 -11.83 3.75 -8.00
N ASP A 132 -13.05 3.20 -7.85
CA ASP A 132 -14.10 3.78 -7.02
C ASP A 132 -13.80 3.52 -5.53
N PRO A 133 -13.61 4.57 -4.69
CA PRO A 133 -13.30 4.42 -3.27
C PRO A 133 -14.35 3.63 -2.48
N ALA A 134 -15.64 3.76 -2.81
CA ALA A 134 -16.70 3.06 -2.09
C ALA A 134 -16.70 1.56 -2.41
N LEU A 135 -16.44 1.20 -3.68
CA LEU A 135 -16.26 -0.19 -4.08
C LEU A 135 -14.97 -0.78 -3.51
N ALA A 136 -13.85 -0.04 -3.58
CA ALA A 136 -12.56 -0.48 -3.04
C ALA A 136 -12.61 -0.73 -1.53
N ARG A 137 -13.38 0.08 -0.78
CA ARG A 137 -13.61 -0.15 0.65
C ARG A 137 -14.34 -1.46 0.89
N ARG A 138 -15.38 -1.78 0.10
CA ARG A 138 -16.12 -3.04 0.19
C ARG A 138 -15.22 -4.23 -0.15
N GLU A 139 -14.47 -4.14 -1.25
CA GLU A 139 -13.49 -5.16 -1.65
C GLU A 139 -12.42 -5.39 -0.57
N LEU A 140 -11.88 -4.32 0.02
CA LEU A 140 -10.93 -4.42 1.13
C LEU A 140 -11.56 -5.14 2.33
N TYR A 141 -12.78 -4.77 2.71
CA TYR A 141 -13.49 -5.44 3.80
C TYR A 141 -13.66 -6.94 3.51
N ASP A 142 -14.12 -7.31 2.31
CA ASP A 142 -14.35 -8.70 1.93
C ASP A 142 -13.06 -9.54 1.86
N VAL A 143 -11.95 -8.92 1.46
CA VAL A 143 -10.63 -9.57 1.46
C VAL A 143 -10.11 -9.83 2.88
N LEU A 144 -10.32 -8.89 3.80
CA LEU A 144 -9.83 -9.01 5.18
C LEU A 144 -10.72 -9.93 6.02
N ALA A 145 -12.04 -9.81 5.89
CA ALA A 145 -13.04 -10.40 6.78
C ALA A 145 -12.90 -11.91 7.08
N PRO A 146 -12.48 -12.78 6.14
CA PRO A 146 -12.40 -14.21 6.40
C PRO A 146 -11.31 -14.60 7.41
N THR A 147 -10.20 -13.85 7.46
CA THR A 147 -8.97 -14.29 8.15
C THR A 147 -8.39 -13.25 9.11
N VAL A 148 -8.94 -12.04 9.13
CA VAL A 148 -8.42 -10.94 9.93
C VAL A 148 -8.43 -11.24 11.43
N ARG A 149 -7.31 -10.88 12.05
CA ARG A 149 -7.08 -10.97 13.49
C ARG A 149 -6.24 -9.78 13.96
N ALA A 150 -6.43 -9.38 15.22
CA ALA A 150 -5.59 -8.38 15.84
C ALA A 150 -4.32 -9.03 16.43
N THR A 151 -3.21 -8.30 16.36
CA THR A 151 -1.92 -8.68 16.93
C THR A 151 -1.25 -7.48 17.56
N SER A 152 -0.50 -7.68 18.64
CA SER A 152 0.25 -6.59 19.31
C SER A 152 1.55 -6.24 18.58
N ARG A 153 2.06 -7.13 17.72
CA ARG A 153 3.29 -6.94 16.96
C ARG A 153 3.02 -7.13 15.47
N PRO A 154 3.57 -6.27 14.60
CA PRO A 154 3.37 -6.42 13.18
C PRO A 154 4.21 -7.59 12.64
N PRO A 155 3.81 -8.20 11.52
CA PRO A 155 4.69 -9.09 10.78
C PRO A 155 6.00 -8.38 10.40
N ARG A 156 7.13 -9.08 10.56
CA ARG A 156 8.48 -8.52 10.35
C ARG A 156 8.71 -7.90 8.96
N TRP A 157 7.98 -8.38 7.95
CA TRP A 157 8.10 -7.90 6.58
C TRP A 157 7.43 -6.55 6.34
N SER A 158 6.49 -6.13 7.20
CA SER A 158 5.61 -4.99 6.91
C SER A 158 6.29 -3.62 7.04
N GLY A 159 7.37 -3.51 7.82
CA GLY A 159 8.09 -2.24 8.03
C GLY A 159 7.21 -1.11 8.58
N THR A 160 6.04 -1.42 9.14
CA THR A 160 5.08 -0.42 9.57
C THR A 160 5.55 0.31 10.83
N ARG A 161 5.06 1.54 11.00
CA ARG A 161 5.30 2.33 12.21
C ARG A 161 4.54 1.74 13.42
N PRO A 162 4.98 2.06 14.65
CA PRO A 162 4.23 1.72 15.86
C PRO A 162 2.77 2.20 15.79
N ALA A 163 1.90 1.30 16.26
CA ALA A 163 0.46 1.46 16.37
C ALA A 163 -0.02 0.69 17.61
N ASP A 164 -1.26 0.93 18.04
CA ASP A 164 -1.80 0.32 19.25
C ASP A 164 -1.97 -1.19 19.07
N PHE A 165 -2.36 -1.61 17.86
CA PHE A 165 -2.32 -3.00 17.41
C PHE A 165 -2.30 -3.05 15.87
N TYR A 166 -2.22 -4.26 15.32
CA TYR A 166 -2.18 -4.49 13.89
C TYR A 166 -3.24 -5.52 13.51
N LEU A 167 -4.06 -5.20 12.52
CA LEU A 167 -4.85 -6.20 11.81
C LEU A 167 -3.94 -6.94 10.84
N VAL A 168 -3.94 -8.26 10.92
CA VAL A 168 -3.24 -9.15 10.00
C VAL A 168 -4.27 -10.05 9.34
N ALA A 169 -4.27 -10.10 8.01
CA ALA A 169 -5.26 -10.86 7.24
C ALA A 169 -4.70 -11.41 5.93
N GLY A 170 -5.51 -12.22 5.25
CA GLY A 170 -5.17 -12.96 4.05
C GLY A 170 -4.28 -14.19 4.31
N ASP A 171 -4.02 -14.96 3.27
CA ASP A 171 -3.24 -16.18 3.34
C ASP A 171 -1.80 -15.88 3.78
N ASP A 172 -1.30 -16.63 4.78
CA ASP A 172 0.00 -16.37 5.43
C ASP A 172 0.19 -14.92 5.94
N GLY A 173 -0.91 -14.21 6.22
CA GLY A 173 -0.90 -12.82 6.70
C GLY A 173 -0.31 -11.86 5.68
N GLU A 174 -0.85 -11.84 4.47
CA GLU A 174 -0.41 -10.98 3.36
C GLU A 174 -0.79 -9.50 3.52
N TYR A 175 -1.83 -9.19 4.30
CA TYR A 175 -2.24 -7.82 4.62
C TYR A 175 -1.87 -7.44 6.05
N VAL A 176 -1.41 -6.21 6.23
CA VAL A 176 -1.21 -5.58 7.54
C VAL A 176 -1.80 -4.19 7.53
N LEU A 177 -2.68 -3.91 8.49
CA LEU A 177 -3.24 -2.59 8.73
C LEU A 177 -2.89 -2.15 10.16
N PRO A 178 -2.02 -1.14 10.34
CA PRO A 178 -1.76 -0.56 11.65
C PRO A 178 -2.99 0.19 12.14
N CYS A 179 -3.46 -0.20 13.32
CA CYS A 179 -4.66 0.33 13.95
C CYS A 179 -4.31 1.18 15.17
N ARG A 180 -5.04 2.27 15.31
CA ARG A 180 -4.98 3.15 16.47
C ARG A 180 -6.34 3.24 17.11
N VAL A 181 -6.41 3.73 18.34
CA VAL A 181 -7.67 4.19 18.91
C VAL A 181 -8.34 5.10 17.89
N GLY A 182 -9.61 4.85 17.59
CA GLY A 182 -10.36 5.53 16.55
C GLY A 182 -10.62 7.00 16.88
N GLY A 183 -11.20 7.78 15.97
CA GLY A 183 -11.68 9.15 16.25
C GLY A 183 -13.20 9.32 16.16
N GLY A 184 -13.89 8.43 15.42
CA GLY A 184 -15.31 8.55 15.09
C GLY A 184 -16.17 7.40 15.64
N ARG A 185 -17.08 6.87 14.80
CA ARG A 185 -18.10 5.86 15.16
C ARG A 185 -17.54 4.55 15.70
N ARG A 186 -16.36 4.14 15.25
CA ARG A 186 -15.74 2.86 15.62
C ARG A 186 -14.60 3.08 16.60
N PRO A 187 -14.37 2.14 17.54
CA PRO A 187 -13.36 2.32 18.58
C PRO A 187 -11.93 2.32 18.04
N PHE A 188 -11.69 1.87 16.81
CA PHE A 188 -10.36 1.81 16.20
C PHE A 188 -10.34 2.36 14.78
N ASP A 189 -9.23 2.99 14.38
CA ASP A 189 -8.98 3.45 13.01
C ASP A 189 -7.85 2.62 12.39
N ALA A 190 -8.09 2.00 11.23
CA ALA A 190 -7.04 1.45 10.39
C ALA A 190 -6.45 2.56 9.52
N THR A 191 -5.18 2.91 9.76
CA THR A 191 -4.57 4.12 9.20
C THR A 191 -4.00 3.95 7.81
N THR A 192 -3.60 2.74 7.44
CA THR A 192 -3.07 2.41 6.11
C THR A 192 -3.28 0.93 5.81
N CYS A 193 -3.04 0.52 4.58
CA CYS A 193 -3.08 -0.87 4.14
C CYS A 193 -1.74 -1.23 3.49
N ILE A 194 -1.09 -2.27 4.00
CA ILE A 194 0.21 -2.73 3.51
C ILE A 194 0.05 -4.17 3.04
N HIS A 195 0.39 -4.42 1.79
CA HIS A 195 0.43 -5.76 1.21
C HIS A 195 1.85 -6.29 1.11
N ARG A 196 2.06 -7.55 1.47
CA ARG A 196 3.38 -8.20 1.52
C ARG A 196 4.10 -8.28 0.18
N SER A 197 3.37 -8.19 -0.93
CA SER A 197 3.96 -8.21 -2.27
C SER A 197 4.18 -6.83 -2.89
N ARG A 198 3.90 -5.75 -2.17
CA ARG A 198 4.04 -4.37 -2.68
C ARG A 198 5.35 -4.18 -3.46
N ASP A 199 6.45 -4.62 -2.86
CA ASP A 199 7.79 -4.47 -3.41
C ASP A 199 7.96 -5.16 -4.78
N LEU A 200 7.18 -6.21 -5.07
CA LEU A 200 7.21 -6.88 -6.37
C LEU A 200 6.55 -6.05 -7.47
N PHE A 201 5.59 -5.20 -7.13
CA PHE A 201 4.92 -4.31 -8.08
C PHE A 201 5.75 -3.05 -8.39
N ASP A 202 6.70 -2.72 -7.52
CA ASP A 202 7.69 -1.65 -7.74
C ASP A 202 8.87 -2.13 -8.63
N LEU A 203 8.96 -3.43 -8.92
CA LEU A 203 9.98 -3.98 -9.82
C LEU A 203 9.51 -3.99 -11.27
N GLU A 204 10.45 -3.76 -12.17
CA GLU A 204 10.22 -3.81 -13.61
C GLU A 204 11.29 -4.64 -14.33
N GLY A 205 10.97 -5.04 -15.56
CA GLY A 205 11.91 -5.61 -16.49
C GLY A 205 12.59 -6.89 -15.99
N ASP A 206 13.89 -6.97 -16.19
CA ASP A 206 14.72 -8.12 -15.80
C ASP A 206 14.75 -8.32 -14.28
N ARG A 207 14.63 -7.23 -13.49
CA ARG A 207 14.60 -7.33 -12.02
C ARG A 207 13.36 -8.06 -11.55
N LEU A 208 12.20 -7.76 -12.13
CA LEU A 208 10.95 -8.46 -11.83
C LEU A 208 11.00 -9.92 -12.33
N LEU A 209 11.52 -10.15 -13.53
CA LEU A 209 11.68 -11.50 -14.08
C LEU A 209 12.60 -12.38 -13.23
N ALA A 210 13.65 -11.83 -12.64
CA ALA A 210 14.54 -12.56 -11.75
C ALA A 210 13.82 -13.10 -10.50
N ARG A 211 12.68 -12.50 -10.12
CA ARG A 211 11.80 -12.94 -9.02
C ARG A 211 10.80 -14.02 -9.44
N CYS A 212 10.74 -14.35 -10.71
CA CYS A 212 9.81 -15.31 -11.29
C CYS A 212 10.49 -16.63 -11.59
N LEU A 213 9.96 -17.72 -11.03
CA LEU A 213 10.35 -19.07 -11.36
C LEU A 213 9.64 -19.50 -12.65
N LEU A 214 10.41 -19.57 -13.73
CA LEU A 214 9.94 -20.04 -15.02
C LEU A 214 10.20 -21.56 -15.14
N GLY A 215 9.22 -22.37 -14.75
CA GLY A 215 9.31 -23.84 -14.85
C GLY A 215 9.51 -24.30 -16.31
N ALA A 216 10.27 -25.39 -16.50
CA ALA A 216 10.54 -25.92 -17.84
C ALA A 216 9.26 -26.44 -18.51
N ASP A 217 8.32 -26.98 -17.74
CA ASP A 217 7.06 -27.49 -18.26
C ASP A 217 6.05 -26.38 -18.57
N THR A 218 6.10 -25.27 -17.80
CA THR A 218 5.15 -24.16 -17.96
C THR A 218 5.63 -23.14 -19.00
N VAL A 219 6.93 -22.91 -19.10
CA VAL A 219 7.56 -22.05 -20.11
C VAL A 219 8.75 -22.79 -20.72
N PRO A 220 8.52 -23.64 -21.75
CA PRO A 220 9.55 -24.51 -22.32
C PRO A 220 10.78 -23.75 -22.79
N ALA A 221 11.96 -24.29 -22.44
CA ALA A 221 13.27 -23.66 -22.73
C ALA A 221 13.45 -23.31 -24.21
N ARG A 222 12.95 -24.16 -25.12
CA ARG A 222 13.04 -23.98 -26.57
C ARG A 222 11.89 -23.17 -27.18
N SER A 223 10.95 -22.69 -26.37
CA SER A 223 9.81 -21.93 -26.87
C SER A 223 10.23 -20.53 -27.35
N ALA A 224 9.57 -20.04 -28.39
CA ALA A 224 9.80 -18.68 -28.91
C ALA A 224 9.54 -17.60 -27.85
N GLY A 225 8.67 -17.88 -26.88
CA GLY A 225 8.35 -17.00 -25.77
C GLY A 225 9.40 -17.00 -24.66
N ARG A 226 9.96 -18.16 -24.31
CA ARG A 226 11.12 -18.24 -23.40
C ARG A 226 12.30 -17.43 -23.94
N ALA A 227 12.60 -17.60 -25.23
CA ALA A 227 13.66 -16.85 -25.88
C ALA A 227 13.42 -15.33 -25.93
N CYS A 228 12.16 -14.89 -25.85
CA CYS A 228 11.80 -13.47 -25.76
C CYS A 228 12.07 -12.93 -24.35
N ILE A 229 11.74 -13.71 -23.32
CA ILE A 229 12.00 -13.40 -21.91
C ILE A 229 13.50 -13.33 -21.61
N GLU A 230 14.26 -14.36 -21.99
CA GLU A 230 15.68 -14.50 -21.61
C GLU A 230 16.64 -13.51 -22.27
N ARG A 231 16.22 -12.83 -23.34
CA ARG A 231 17.09 -11.92 -24.11
C ARG A 231 16.77 -10.44 -23.92
N GLY A 232 16.16 -10.08 -22.78
CA GLY A 232 15.82 -8.70 -22.45
C GLY A 232 14.65 -8.14 -23.26
N GLY A 233 13.91 -8.97 -24.01
CA GLY A 233 12.68 -8.58 -24.72
C GLY A 233 11.51 -8.24 -23.78
N ALA A 234 11.77 -8.35 -22.49
CA ALA A 234 10.87 -8.07 -21.40
C ALA A 234 11.34 -6.85 -20.60
N SER A 235 12.07 -5.91 -21.23
CA SER A 235 12.51 -4.66 -20.59
C SER A 235 11.33 -3.82 -20.06
N GLY A 236 10.13 -4.02 -20.61
CA GLY A 236 8.87 -3.47 -20.11
C GLY A 236 8.03 -4.44 -19.28
N ALA A 237 8.62 -5.50 -18.72
CA ALA A 237 7.89 -6.45 -17.89
C ALA A 237 7.35 -5.75 -16.64
N ARG A 238 6.06 -5.93 -16.40
CA ARG A 238 5.38 -5.38 -15.22
C ARG A 238 4.40 -6.38 -14.65
N LEU A 239 4.23 -6.33 -13.34
CA LEU A 239 3.23 -7.13 -12.64
C LEU A 239 1.91 -6.35 -12.62
N VAL A 240 0.80 -7.03 -12.90
CA VAL A 240 -0.54 -6.42 -12.83
C VAL A 240 -1.45 -7.30 -11.99
N TRP A 241 -2.29 -6.63 -11.19
CA TRP A 241 -3.24 -7.28 -10.27
C TRP A 241 -4.31 -8.06 -11.03
N HIS A 242 -4.84 -7.47 -12.09
CA HIS A 242 -5.97 -8.03 -12.83
C HIS A 242 -5.53 -8.77 -14.09
N ARG A 243 -6.30 -9.80 -14.45
CA ARG A 243 -6.17 -10.49 -15.73
C ARG A 243 -6.32 -9.51 -16.89
N PRO A 244 -5.36 -9.46 -17.84
CA PRO A 244 -5.54 -8.73 -19.08
C PRO A 244 -6.77 -9.23 -19.85
N ALA A 245 -7.60 -8.34 -20.40
CA ALA A 245 -8.88 -8.71 -21.02
C ALA A 245 -8.78 -9.76 -22.14
N TRP A 246 -7.65 -9.78 -22.87
CA TRP A 246 -7.38 -10.72 -23.96
C TRP A 246 -6.86 -12.09 -23.49
N ALA A 247 -6.44 -12.21 -22.23
CA ALA A 247 -5.86 -13.43 -21.69
C ALA A 247 -6.95 -14.37 -21.15
N PRO A 248 -6.81 -15.70 -21.27
CA PRO A 248 -7.80 -16.65 -20.74
C PRO A 248 -7.84 -16.60 -19.21
N ALA A 249 -8.98 -16.96 -18.62
CA ALA A 249 -9.09 -17.12 -17.17
C ALA A 249 -8.13 -18.21 -16.66
N ARG A 250 -7.49 -17.95 -15.52
CA ARG A 250 -6.55 -18.88 -14.87
C ARG A 250 -6.81 -18.85 -13.35
N PRO A 251 -7.60 -19.79 -12.81
CA PRO A 251 -8.01 -19.76 -11.40
C PRO A 251 -6.85 -19.77 -10.41
N ALA A 252 -5.76 -20.49 -10.73
CA ALA A 252 -4.57 -20.55 -9.89
C ALA A 252 -3.66 -19.31 -9.99
N ALA A 253 -3.93 -18.40 -10.94
CA ALA A 253 -3.12 -17.20 -11.10
C ALA A 253 -3.57 -16.14 -10.10
N ARG A 254 -2.65 -15.73 -9.23
CA ARG A 254 -2.85 -14.59 -8.33
C ARG A 254 -2.74 -13.28 -9.10
N TRP A 255 -1.72 -13.18 -9.96
CA TRP A 255 -1.41 -11.98 -10.75
C TRP A 255 -0.96 -12.35 -12.17
N TRP A 256 -0.69 -11.32 -12.96
CA TRP A 256 -0.18 -11.47 -14.32
C TRP A 256 1.09 -10.67 -14.53
N LEU A 257 2.12 -11.32 -15.06
CA LEU A 257 3.33 -10.66 -15.51
C LEU A 257 3.18 -10.35 -16.99
N VAL A 258 2.96 -9.08 -17.32
CA VAL A 258 2.79 -8.61 -18.71
C VAL A 258 4.17 -8.28 -19.26
N LEU A 259 4.56 -8.94 -20.34
CA LEU A 259 5.89 -8.82 -20.93
C LEU A 259 5.89 -7.86 -22.14
N ALA A 260 4.81 -7.90 -22.93
CA ALA A 260 4.60 -7.09 -24.12
C ALA A 260 3.09 -7.04 -24.44
N PRO A 261 2.63 -6.20 -25.40
CA PRO A 261 1.24 -6.24 -25.85
C PRO A 261 0.84 -7.66 -26.27
N ARG A 262 -0.22 -8.19 -25.66
CA ARG A 262 -0.73 -9.56 -25.89
C ARG A 262 0.25 -10.70 -25.57
N LEU A 263 1.23 -10.45 -24.70
CA LEU A 263 2.15 -11.46 -24.17
C LEU A 263 2.24 -11.35 -22.65
N ALA A 264 1.83 -12.39 -21.93
CA ALA A 264 1.84 -12.39 -20.47
C ALA A 264 2.02 -13.79 -19.89
N ILE A 265 2.45 -13.83 -18.63
CA ILE A 265 2.61 -15.03 -17.82
C ILE A 265 1.63 -14.93 -16.64
N PRO A 266 0.62 -15.81 -16.52
CA PRO A 266 -0.11 -15.96 -15.27
C PRO A 266 0.84 -16.47 -14.19
N VAL A 267 0.84 -15.83 -13.01
CA VAL A 267 1.72 -16.21 -11.90
C VAL A 267 0.92 -16.56 -10.65
N ALA A 268 1.30 -17.67 -10.01
CA ALA A 268 0.97 -17.92 -8.62
C ALA A 268 1.96 -17.16 -7.73
N TRP A 269 1.53 -16.88 -6.49
CA TRP A 269 2.37 -16.20 -5.51
C TRP A 269 2.65 -17.11 -4.32
N GLN A 270 3.93 -17.32 -4.03
CA GLN A 270 4.43 -18.13 -2.93
C GLN A 270 5.36 -17.31 -2.04
N PRO A 271 4.83 -16.58 -1.05
CA PRO A 271 5.61 -15.63 -0.25
C PRO A 271 6.67 -16.26 0.65
N ARG A 272 6.67 -17.60 0.79
CA ARG A 272 7.69 -18.37 1.52
C ARG A 272 9.01 -18.47 0.73
N HIS A 273 8.95 -18.46 -0.61
CA HIS A 273 10.13 -18.48 -1.47
C HIS A 273 10.66 -17.06 -1.71
N ARG A 274 11.40 -16.52 -0.73
CA ARG A 274 11.85 -15.11 -0.76
C ARG A 274 12.63 -14.72 -2.00
N SER A 275 13.44 -15.59 -2.61
CA SER A 275 14.26 -15.28 -3.79
C SER A 275 13.51 -15.38 -5.13
N ARG A 276 12.42 -16.17 -5.18
CA ARG A 276 11.55 -16.30 -6.36
C ARG A 276 10.11 -16.54 -5.94
N PRO A 277 9.41 -15.51 -5.43
CA PRO A 277 8.06 -15.68 -4.90
C PRO A 277 6.98 -15.79 -5.99
N LEU A 278 7.30 -15.50 -7.25
CA LEU A 278 6.36 -15.64 -8.36
C LEU A 278 6.62 -16.96 -9.08
N ILE A 279 5.57 -17.75 -9.34
CA ILE A 279 5.69 -19.01 -10.09
C ILE A 279 4.89 -18.91 -11.37
N ALA A 280 5.56 -19.07 -12.50
CA ALA A 280 4.92 -19.06 -13.81
C ALA A 280 4.04 -20.30 -14.01
N LEU A 281 2.76 -20.06 -14.31
CA LEU A 281 1.75 -21.08 -14.55
C LEU A 281 1.55 -21.39 -16.04
N GLY A 282 2.35 -20.76 -16.90
CA GLY A 282 2.28 -20.91 -18.35
C GLY A 282 2.71 -19.64 -19.06
N LEU A 283 2.70 -19.69 -20.39
CA LEU A 283 2.85 -18.50 -21.23
C LEU A 283 1.62 -18.31 -22.10
N VAL A 284 1.07 -17.10 -22.10
CA VAL A 284 -0.03 -16.70 -22.99
C VAL A 284 0.50 -15.72 -24.02
N ASP A 285 0.57 -16.17 -25.27
CA ASP A 285 0.98 -15.35 -26.43
C ASP A 285 -0.17 -15.24 -27.43
N ARG A 286 -0.81 -14.07 -27.48
CA ARG A 286 -1.89 -13.70 -28.42
C ARG A 286 -1.41 -12.64 -29.41
N ARG A 287 -0.09 -12.48 -29.60
CA ARG A 287 0.46 -11.53 -30.57
C ARG A 287 0.12 -11.98 -32.00
N PRO A 288 -0.14 -11.03 -32.93
CA PRO A 288 -0.37 -11.37 -34.34
C PRO A 288 0.78 -12.19 -34.93
N VAL A 289 0.48 -13.10 -35.86
CA VAL A 289 1.48 -13.95 -36.53
C VAL A 289 2.58 -13.09 -37.15
N LEU A 290 2.22 -11.99 -37.80
CA LEU A 290 3.16 -11.06 -38.41
C LEU A 290 4.16 -10.48 -37.40
N VAL A 291 3.71 -10.09 -36.21
CA VAL A 291 4.60 -9.59 -35.14
C VAL A 291 5.57 -10.69 -34.70
N ARG A 292 5.06 -11.92 -34.51
CA ARG A 292 5.89 -13.08 -34.14
C ARG A 292 6.93 -13.42 -35.23
N LEU A 293 6.54 -13.32 -36.50
CA LEU A 293 7.40 -13.52 -37.66
C LEU A 293 8.45 -12.42 -37.80
N LEU A 294 8.08 -11.14 -37.70
CA LEU A 294 9.01 -10.02 -37.73
C LEU A 294 10.05 -10.11 -36.60
N GLU A 295 9.62 -10.49 -35.40
CA GLU A 295 10.57 -10.80 -34.32
C GLU A 295 11.46 -11.99 -34.69
N ARG A 296 10.94 -13.02 -35.37
CA ARG A 296 11.74 -14.16 -35.85
C ARG A 296 12.74 -13.76 -36.94
N LEU A 297 12.39 -12.85 -37.83
CA LEU A 297 13.28 -12.34 -38.87
C LEU A 297 14.34 -11.39 -38.29
N ARG A 298 13.96 -10.50 -37.37
CA ARG A 298 14.92 -9.70 -36.58
C ARG A 298 15.88 -10.60 -35.79
N ARG A 299 15.41 -11.74 -35.27
CA ARG A 299 16.24 -12.77 -34.62
C ARG A 299 17.27 -13.38 -35.59
N LEU A 300 16.89 -13.66 -36.83
CA LEU A 300 17.81 -14.19 -37.85
C LEU A 300 18.87 -13.17 -38.24
N ARG A 301 18.49 -11.90 -38.46
CA ARG A 301 19.41 -10.81 -38.80
C ARG A 301 20.42 -10.49 -37.68
N ARG A 302 20.00 -10.48 -36.42
CA ARG A 302 20.92 -10.24 -35.28
C ARG A 302 21.89 -11.40 -35.03
N ARG A 303 21.55 -12.63 -35.43
CA ARG A 303 22.47 -13.78 -35.39
C ARG A 303 23.52 -13.71 -36.50
N SER A 304 23.17 -13.19 -37.67
CA SER A 304 24.10 -13.01 -38.80
C SER A 304 25.08 -11.86 -38.58
N SER A 305 24.71 -10.84 -37.80
CA SER A 305 25.62 -9.74 -37.45
C SER A 305 26.59 -10.07 -36.30
N ALA A 306 26.48 -11.23 -35.65
CA ALA A 306 27.37 -11.66 -34.57
C ALA A 306 28.53 -12.56 -35.03
N SER A 307 28.63 -12.85 -36.34
CA SER A 307 29.68 -13.69 -36.92
C SER A 307 30.62 -12.87 -37.79
N TRP A 308 31.47 -12.05 -37.19
CA TRP A 308 32.83 -11.76 -37.69
C TRP A 308 33.62 -11.04 -36.58
N ARG A 309 34.29 -11.82 -35.73
CA ARG A 309 35.52 -11.37 -35.10
C ARG A 309 36.64 -12.17 -35.75
N PRO A 310 37.62 -11.54 -36.42
CA PRO A 310 38.80 -12.25 -36.86
C PRO A 310 39.48 -12.80 -35.60
N ARG A 311 39.78 -14.10 -35.61
CA ARG A 311 40.73 -14.72 -34.68
C ARG A 311 42.07 -13.99 -34.86
N PRO A 312 42.71 -13.46 -33.81
CA PRO A 312 44.11 -13.07 -33.93
C PRO A 312 44.92 -14.37 -34.01
N THR A 313 45.36 -14.71 -35.22
CA THR A 313 46.44 -15.67 -35.44
C THR A 313 47.71 -15.08 -34.88
N GLY A 314 48.39 -15.84 -34.03
CA GLY A 314 49.56 -15.40 -33.30
C GLY A 314 50.76 -15.03 -34.18
N GLY A 315 51.57 -14.13 -33.65
CA GLY A 315 52.96 -13.89 -34.05
C GLY A 315 53.77 -13.73 -32.78
N ALA A 316 54.63 -14.70 -32.51
CA ALA A 316 55.60 -14.67 -31.43
C ALA A 316 56.70 -13.62 -31.70
N ALA A 317 57.34 -13.19 -30.61
CA ALA A 317 58.72 -12.71 -30.48
C ALA A 317 58.83 -11.31 -29.84
N GLY A 318 59.63 -11.23 -28.78
CA GLY A 318 60.07 -9.96 -28.23
C GLY A 318 60.27 -9.95 -26.72
N ARG A 319 61.22 -10.74 -26.22
CA ARG A 319 61.87 -10.44 -24.93
C ARG A 319 62.43 -9.01 -25.00
N ALA A 320 62.10 -8.16 -24.03
CA ALA A 320 62.94 -7.02 -23.68
C ALA A 320 62.82 -6.74 -22.18
N TYR A 321 63.83 -7.25 -21.49
CA TYR A 321 64.25 -6.86 -20.16
C TYR A 321 64.54 -5.35 -20.15
N ARG A 322 63.95 -4.57 -19.23
CA ARG A 322 64.65 -3.41 -18.66
C ARG A 322 64.08 -3.01 -17.31
N ALA A 323 64.98 -3.05 -16.35
CA ALA A 323 64.83 -2.64 -14.98
C ALA A 323 64.78 -1.10 -14.83
N ARG A 324 64.37 -0.71 -13.61
CA ARG A 324 64.84 0.43 -12.79
C ARG A 324 64.11 1.79 -12.88
N ARG A 325 63.87 2.28 -11.64
CA ARG A 325 63.74 3.66 -11.12
C ARG A 325 62.34 4.27 -11.29
N ARG A 326 61.67 4.77 -10.25
CA ARG A 326 61.96 5.10 -8.85
C ARG A 326 60.70 4.84 -8.03
#